data_AF-A0A4Y2NR15-F1
#
_entry.id   AF-A0A4Y2NR15-F1
#
_cell.length_a   1.000
_cell.length_b   1.000
_cell.length_c   1.000
_cell.angle_alpha   90.00
_cell.angle_beta   90.00
_cell.angle_gamma   90.00
#
_symmetry.space_group_name_H-M   'P 1'
#
loop_
_entity.id
_entity.type
_entity.pdbx_description
1 polymer ?
#
loop_
_entity_poly.entity_id
_entity_poly.type
_entity_poly.pdbx_seq_one_letter_code
_entity_poly.pdbx_strand_id
1 'polypeptide(L)'
;MIGLDFEFTIRKPGALHRACWMAKAIYSLRMELFFIGNEARMALMAREFQGMRQFNCFVVCVYLQSWFTCPSAVDAPPNDVLLIQRL
;
A
#
# COMPACT_ATOMS: atom_id res chain seq x y z
N MET A 1 -48.00 -1.81 17.63
CA MET A 1 -46.69 -1.13 17.82
C MET A 1 -45.68 -2.23 18.13
N ILE A 2 -45.03 -2.79 17.12
CA ILE A 2 -44.03 -3.85 17.29
C ILE A 2 -42.71 -3.22 16.86
N GLY A 3 -41.90 -2.82 17.84
CA GLY A 3 -40.55 -2.31 17.62
C GLY A 3 -39.66 -3.48 17.23
N LEU A 4 -39.36 -3.59 15.94
CA LEU A 4 -38.25 -4.42 15.47
C LEU A 4 -36.97 -3.62 15.73
N ASP A 5 -36.36 -3.86 16.89
CA ASP A 5 -34.99 -3.43 17.15
C ASP A 5 -34.05 -4.23 16.24
N PHE A 6 -33.82 -3.71 15.05
CA PHE A 6 -32.75 -4.19 14.18
C PHE A 6 -31.42 -3.78 14.83
N GLU A 7 -30.84 -4.70 15.61
CA GLU A 7 -29.49 -4.55 16.13
C GLU A 7 -28.50 -4.59 14.94
N PHE A 8 -28.19 -3.41 14.41
CA PHE A 8 -27.25 -3.25 13.32
C PHE A 8 -25.82 -3.38 13.85
N THR A 9 -25.30 -4.60 13.89
CA THR A 9 -23.90 -4.82 14.27
C THR A 9 -22.98 -4.45 13.10
N ILE A 10 -22.37 -3.27 13.16
CA ILE A 10 -21.29 -2.89 12.25
C ILE A 10 -20.11 -3.82 12.52
N ARG A 11 -19.91 -4.82 11.67
CA ARG A 11 -18.68 -5.64 11.71
C ARG A 11 -17.50 -4.72 11.49
N LYS A 12 -16.49 -4.78 12.37
CA LYS A 12 -15.19 -4.13 12.14
C LYS A 12 -14.73 -4.53 10.74
N PRO A 13 -14.38 -3.57 9.86
CA PRO A 13 -13.89 -3.92 8.54
C PRO A 13 -12.69 -4.85 8.74
N GLY A 14 -12.85 -6.12 8.33
CA GLY A 14 -11.76 -7.09 8.33
C GLY A 14 -10.62 -6.55 7.44
N ALA A 15 -9.38 -6.99 7.69
CA ALA A 15 -8.16 -6.55 7.02
C ALA A 15 -8.41 -6.12 5.57
N LEU A 16 -8.66 -4.82 5.38
CA LEU A 16 -9.08 -4.29 4.10
C LEU A 16 -7.92 -4.48 3.13
N HIS A 17 -8.21 -4.95 1.92
CA HIS A 17 -7.27 -5.20 0.82
C HIS A 17 -6.25 -4.06 0.56
N ARG A 18 -6.50 -2.85 1.06
CA ARG A 18 -5.64 -1.67 0.92
C ARG A 18 -4.54 -1.56 1.99
N ALA A 19 -4.74 -2.09 3.19
CA ALA A 19 -3.63 -2.30 4.13
C ALA A 19 -2.57 -3.25 3.54
N CYS A 20 -3.00 -4.17 2.67
CA CYS A 20 -2.08 -5.04 1.92
C CYS A 20 -1.31 -4.28 0.82
N TRP A 21 -1.80 -3.15 0.29
CA TRP A 21 -1.09 -2.37 -0.72
C TRP A 21 0.14 -1.67 -0.14
N MET A 22 -0.01 -1.03 1.03
CA MET A 22 1.15 -0.44 1.71
C MET A 22 2.15 -1.52 2.16
N ALA A 23 1.68 -2.68 2.63
CA ALA A 23 2.55 -3.80 2.96
C ALA A 23 3.37 -4.27 1.74
N LYS A 24 2.76 -4.34 0.55
CA LYS A 24 3.46 -4.66 -0.71
C LYS A 24 4.48 -3.57 -1.09
N ALA A 25 4.13 -2.30 -0.95
CA ALA A 25 5.02 -1.17 -1.21
C ALA A 25 6.26 -1.21 -0.30
N ILE A 26 6.07 -1.41 1.01
CA ILE A 26 7.16 -1.57 1.98
C ILE A 26 8.01 -2.80 1.66
N TYR A 27 7.39 -3.91 1.28
CA TYR A 27 8.11 -5.13 0.92
C TYR A 27 8.98 -4.91 -0.31
N SER A 28 8.47 -4.24 -1.34
CA SER A 28 9.23 -3.86 -2.55
C SER A 28 10.44 -2.97 -2.23
N LEU A 29 10.27 -1.98 -1.33
CA LEU A 29 11.38 -1.14 -0.86
C LEU A 29 12.45 -1.97 -0.16
N ARG A 30 12.04 -2.90 0.72
CA ARG A 30 12.96 -3.81 1.39
C ARG A 30 13.68 -4.74 0.43
N MET A 31 12.99 -5.23 -0.60
CA MET A 31 13.58 -6.08 -1.63
C MET A 31 14.68 -5.34 -2.41
N GLU A 32 14.46 -4.08 -2.79
CA GLU A 32 15.49 -3.26 -3.45
C GLU A 32 16.73 -3.10 -2.56
N LEU A 33 16.56 -2.75 -1.28
CA LEU A 33 17.67 -2.61 -0.34
C LEU A 33 18.43 -3.92 -0.13
N PHE A 34 17.71 -5.03 -0.01
CA PHE A 34 18.31 -6.34 0.19
C PHE A 34 19.06 -6.80 -1.07
N PHE A 35 18.53 -6.53 -2.25
CA PHE A 35 19.19 -6.80 -3.53
C PHE A 35 20.49 -6.02 -3.64
N ILE A 36 20.49 -4.70 -3.42
CA ILE A 36 21.70 -3.85 -3.49
C ILE A 36 22.82 -4.38 -2.57
N GLY A 37 22.47 -4.87 -1.37
CA GLY A 37 23.45 -5.43 -0.43
C GLY A 37 23.85 -6.89 -0.69
N ASN A 38 23.11 -7.62 -1.54
CA ASN A 38 23.28 -9.07 -1.73
C ASN A 38 23.04 -9.50 -3.19
N GLU A 39 23.48 -8.71 -4.17
CA GLU A 39 23.20 -8.96 -5.60
C GLU A 39 23.59 -10.37 -6.05
N ALA A 40 24.70 -10.91 -5.50
CA ALA A 40 25.16 -12.26 -5.81
C ALA A 40 24.27 -13.41 -5.26
N ARG A 41 23.38 -13.11 -4.29
CA ARG A 41 22.50 -14.11 -3.64
C ARG A 41 21.07 -14.06 -4.16
N MET A 42 20.71 -13.02 -4.91
CA MET A 42 19.37 -12.85 -5.48
C MET A 42 19.45 -12.87 -7.00
N ALA A 43 18.84 -13.87 -7.62
CA ALA A 43 18.74 -13.95 -9.07
C ALA A 43 17.56 -13.10 -9.58
N LEU A 44 17.71 -11.77 -9.56
CA LEU A 44 16.83 -10.85 -10.29
C LEU A 44 17.46 -10.50 -11.62
N MET A 45 16.70 -10.59 -12.71
CA MET A 45 17.15 -10.07 -13.98
C MET A 45 17.25 -8.54 -13.91
N ALA A 46 18.21 -7.96 -14.64
CA ALA A 46 18.38 -6.50 -14.69
C ALA A 46 17.07 -5.75 -15.03
N ARG A 47 16.22 -6.34 -15.89
CA ARG A 47 14.90 -5.79 -16.23
C ARG A 47 13.93 -5.76 -15.04
N GLU A 48 13.95 -6.80 -14.20
CA GLU A 48 13.06 -6.94 -13.05
C GLU A 48 13.49 -5.97 -11.95
N PHE A 49 14.81 -5.88 -11.72
CA PHE A 49 15.37 -4.90 -10.81
C PHE A 49 15.04 -3.47 -11.26
N GLN A 50 15.22 -3.15 -12.54
CA GLN A 50 14.88 -1.82 -13.07
C GLN A 50 13.39 -1.49 -12.90
N GLY A 51 12.50 -2.45 -13.15
CA GLY A 51 11.06 -2.27 -12.90
C GLY A 51 10.74 -2.04 -11.42
N MET A 52 11.37 -2.79 -10.53
CA MET A 52 11.24 -2.61 -9.08
C MET A 52 11.74 -1.24 -8.63
N ARG A 53 12.89 -0.77 -9.15
CA ARG A 53 13.42 0.58 -8.86
C ARG A 53 12.47 1.68 -9.30
N GLN A 54 11.90 1.57 -10.50
CA GLN A 54 10.92 2.54 -11.00
C GLN A 54 9.66 2.55 -10.13
N PHE A 55 9.15 1.37 -9.76
CA PHE A 55 8.02 1.25 -8.85
C PHE A 55 8.33 1.85 -7.47
N ASN A 56 9.50 1.59 -6.90
CA ASN A 56 9.91 2.13 -5.61
C ASN A 56 10.10 3.66 -5.66
N CYS A 57 10.62 4.21 -6.76
CA CYS A 57 10.62 5.65 -7.00
C CYS A 57 9.21 6.22 -6.99
N PHE A 58 8.26 5.59 -7.68
CA PHE A 58 6.85 5.99 -7.61
C PHE A 58 6.32 5.93 -6.16
N VAL A 59 6.61 4.86 -5.43
CA VAL A 59 6.17 4.71 -4.03
C VAL A 59 6.68 5.87 -3.17
N VAL A 60 7.96 6.21 -3.26
CA VAL A 60 8.57 7.26 -2.42
C VAL A 60 8.14 8.65 -2.86
N CYS A 61 8.16 8.94 -4.16
CA CYS A 61 7.93 10.29 -4.68
C CYS A 61 6.46 10.66 -4.77
N VAL A 62 5.55 9.69 -4.89
CA VAL A 62 4.14 9.92 -5.18
C VAL A 62 3.24 9.30 -4.12
N TYR A 63 3.37 7.99 -3.90
CA TYR A 63 2.43 7.25 -3.05
C TYR A 63 2.57 7.58 -1.55
N LEU A 64 3.81 7.80 -1.09
CA LEU A 64 4.13 8.00 0.31
C LEU A 64 3.43 9.24 0.88
N GLN A 65 3.32 10.32 0.11
CA GLN A 65 2.66 11.55 0.56
C GLN A 65 1.18 11.32 0.87
N SER A 66 0.46 10.62 -0.01
CA SER A 66 -0.95 10.30 0.20
C SER A 66 -1.14 9.34 1.37
N TRP A 67 -0.23 8.40 1.60
CA TRP A 67 -0.30 7.53 2.77
C TRP A 67 -0.01 8.29 4.08
N PHE A 68 1.05 9.07 4.12
CA PHE A 68 1.52 9.75 5.35
C PHE A 68 0.57 10.86 5.82
N THR A 69 -0.24 11.40 4.92
CA THR A 69 -1.27 12.40 5.23
C THR A 69 -2.59 11.79 5.72
N CYS A 70 -2.71 10.45 5.74
CA CYS A 70 -3.88 9.79 6.30
C CYS A 70 -3.80 9.74 7.84
N PRO A 71 -4.75 10.37 8.57
CA PRO A 71 -4.74 10.37 10.02
C PRO A 71 -5.03 8.98 10.61
N SER A 72 -5.60 8.06 9.82
CA SER A 72 -5.79 6.68 10.20
C SER A 72 -5.75 5.73 9.00
N ALA A 73 -5.56 4.44 9.27
CA ALA A 73 -5.54 3.42 8.22
C ALA A 73 -6.87 3.30 7.45
N VAL A 74 -7.99 3.75 8.03
CA VAL A 74 -9.29 3.75 7.36
C VAL A 74 -9.45 4.90 6.37
N ASP A 75 -8.60 5.93 6.45
CA ASP A 75 -8.60 7.10 5.55
C ASP A 75 -7.69 6.91 4.33
N ALA A 76 -6.87 5.87 4.31
CA ALA A 76 -6.04 5.54 3.15
C ALA A 76 -6.82 5.19 1.87
N PRO A 77 -7.92 4.40 1.92
CA PRO A 77 -8.70 4.08 0.73
C PRO A 77 -9.22 5.30 -0.06
N PRO A 78 -9.84 6.31 0.57
CA PRO A 78 -10.22 7.53 -0.14
C PRO A 78 -9.00 8.32 -0.64
N ASN A 79 -7.91 8.38 0.13
CA ASN A 79 -6.72 9.14 -0.28
C ASN A 79 -6.00 8.50 -1.47
N ASP A 80 -6.01 7.16 -1.60
CA ASP A 80 -5.54 6.45 -2.80
C ASP A 80 -6.35 6.85 -4.05
N VAL A 81 -7.68 6.97 -3.92
CA VAL A 81 -8.57 7.38 -5.03
C VAL A 81 -8.29 8.83 -5.41
N LEU A 82 -8.14 9.72 -4.43
CA LEU A 82 -7.79 11.12 -4.67
C LEU A 82 -6.40 11.25 -5.30
N LEU A 83 -5.44 10.41 -4.93
CA LEU A 83 -4.13 10.38 -5.57
C LEU A 83 -4.25 10.04 -7.05
N ILE A 84 -5.01 9.00 -7.41
CA ILE A 84 -5.23 8.61 -8.81
C ILE A 84 -5.88 9.74 -9.61
N GLN A 85 -6.79 10.50 -9.01
CA GLN A 85 -7.42 11.66 -9.66
C GLN A 85 -6.47 12.85 -9.87
N ARG A 86 -5.37 12.91 -9.10
CA ARG A 86 -4.36 13.98 -9.18
C ARG A 86 -3.18 13.64 -10.09
N LEU A 87 -3.06 12.38 -10.51
CA LEU A 87 -2.06 11.88 -11.46
C LEU A 87 -2.54 12.06 -12.90
#